data_AF-E9DTM2-F1
#
_entry.id   AF-E9DTM2-F1
#
_cell.length_a   1.000
_cell.length_b   1.000
_cell.length_c   1.000
_cell.angle_alpha   90.00
_cell.angle_beta   90.00
_cell.angle_gamma   90.00
#
_symmetry.space_group_name_H-M   'P 1'
#
loop_
_entity.id
_entity.type
_entity.pdbx_description
1 polymer ?
#
loop_
_entity_poly.entity_id
_entity_poly.type
_entity_poly.pdbx_seq_one_letter_code
_entity_poly.pdbx_strand_id
1 'polypeptide(L)'
;MANKVFSTTLGISLLFLASGCLELGFSLAVRSMMDNKPESGQEAVRNLLYKMFPLTAGIVNGAATLAIFAFTLLGLLSPMRSWLKAGGYLINLCGLFTLCLGVYLWIMTLRLKDGFFPTYLELDPSVQSLVQQSVSTDVPPLCFLLGP
;
A
#
# COMPACT_ATOMS: atom_id res chain seq x y z
N MET A 1 -38.95 -2.36 8.85
CA MET A 1 -38.07 -2.02 9.99
C MET A 1 -36.65 -2.36 9.60
N ALA A 2 -35.76 -1.38 9.50
CA ALA A 2 -34.33 -1.67 9.34
C ALA A 2 -33.88 -2.42 10.60
N ASN A 3 -33.64 -3.71 10.48
CA ASN A 3 -33.14 -4.52 11.59
C ASN A 3 -31.78 -3.94 12.00
N LYS A 4 -31.48 -3.88 13.30
CA LYS A 4 -30.20 -3.34 13.82
C LYS A 4 -29.01 -3.97 13.11
N VAL A 5 -29.13 -5.28 12.82
CA VAL A 5 -28.17 -6.08 12.06
C VAL A 5 -27.94 -5.55 10.63
N PHE A 6 -29.00 -5.16 9.92
CA PHE A 6 -28.89 -4.63 8.56
C PHE A 6 -28.14 -3.29 8.55
N SER A 7 -28.49 -2.38 9.47
CA SER A 7 -27.84 -1.07 9.59
C SER A 7 -26.35 -1.22 9.95
N THR A 8 -26.03 -2.09 10.91
CA THR A 8 -24.63 -2.38 11.27
C THR A 8 -23.85 -2.98 10.11
N THR A 9 -24.43 -3.95 9.38
CA THR A 9 -23.78 -4.57 8.22
C THR A 9 -23.49 -3.54 7.13
N LEU A 10 -24.46 -2.65 6.85
CA LEU A 10 -24.29 -1.58 5.88
C LEU A 10 -23.22 -0.57 6.31
N GLY A 11 -23.21 -0.15 7.59
CA GLY A 11 -22.19 0.74 8.14
C GLY A 11 -20.77 0.17 8.05
N ILE A 12 -20.59 -1.12 8.41
CA ILE A 12 -19.29 -1.79 8.28
C ILE A 12 -18.90 -1.95 6.81
N SER A 13 -19.87 -2.23 5.93
CA SER A 13 -19.62 -2.32 4.49
C SER A 13 -19.12 -1.00 3.91
N LEU A 14 -19.61 0.14 4.40
CA LEU A 14 -19.10 1.47 4.01
C LEU A 14 -17.68 1.72 4.51
N LEU A 15 -17.33 1.26 5.73
CA LEU A 15 -15.95 1.34 6.21
C LEU A 15 -15.00 0.47 5.36
N PHE A 16 -15.45 -0.73 4.97
CA PHE A 16 -14.72 -1.61 4.08
C PHE A 16 -14.51 -0.99 2.68
N LEU A 17 -15.53 -0.32 2.15
CA LEU A 17 -15.43 0.47 0.92
C LEU A 17 -14.40 1.60 1.08
N ALA A 18 -14.48 2.36 2.17
CA ALA A 18 -13.58 3.48 2.42
C ALA A 18 -12.12 3.02 2.52
N SER A 19 -11.84 1.87 3.16
CA SER A 19 -10.50 1.30 3.19
C SER A 19 -9.99 0.90 1.80
N GLY A 20 -10.84 0.29 0.97
CA GLY A 20 -10.46 -0.08 -0.40
C GLY A 20 -10.18 1.14 -1.28
N CYS A 21 -10.99 2.20 -1.16
CA CYS A 21 -10.76 3.47 -1.84
C CYS A 21 -9.44 4.12 -1.41
N LEU A 22 -9.12 4.11 -0.12
CA LEU A 22 -7.88 4.69 0.40
C LEU A 22 -6.67 3.90 -0.10
N GLU A 23 -6.69 2.58 -0.02
CA GLU A 23 -5.61 1.71 -0.50
C GLU A 23 -5.36 1.87 -2.00
N LEU A 24 -6.43 1.87 -2.80
CA LEU A 24 -6.34 2.07 -4.24
C LEU A 24 -5.83 3.49 -4.57
N GLY A 25 -6.41 4.50 -3.92
CA GLY A 25 -6.05 5.90 -4.12
C GLY A 25 -4.60 6.18 -3.79
N PHE A 26 -4.11 5.67 -2.66
CA PHE A 26 -2.70 5.75 -2.28
C PHE A 26 -1.80 5.07 -3.33
N SER A 27 -2.12 3.82 -3.70
CA SER A 27 -1.27 3.05 -4.62
C SER A 27 -1.21 3.68 -6.02
N LEU A 28 -2.32 4.23 -6.52
CA LEU A 28 -2.37 4.93 -7.80
C LEU A 28 -1.65 6.29 -7.75
N ALA A 29 -1.86 7.07 -6.69
CA ALA A 29 -1.19 8.37 -6.53
C ALA A 29 0.32 8.20 -6.47
N VAL A 30 0.82 7.26 -5.66
CA VAL A 30 2.25 6.96 -5.56
C VAL A 30 2.81 6.47 -6.89
N ARG A 31 2.08 5.60 -7.61
CA ARG A 31 2.53 5.09 -8.91
C ARG A 31 2.66 6.20 -9.94
N SER A 32 1.76 7.17 -9.93
CA SER A 32 1.82 8.35 -10.80
C SER A 32 2.97 9.29 -10.47
N MET A 33 3.48 9.26 -9.22
CA MET A 33 4.56 10.14 -8.77
C MET A 33 5.95 9.51 -8.94
N MET A 34 6.03 8.19 -9.11
CA MET A 34 7.28 7.42 -9.10
C MET A 34 8.17 7.66 -10.33
N ASP A 35 7.59 8.10 -11.45
CA ASP A 35 8.37 8.37 -12.67
C ASP A 35 8.77 9.85 -12.82
N ASN A 36 8.42 10.70 -11.86
CA ASN A 36 8.82 12.11 -11.89
C ASN A 36 10.32 12.25 -11.63
N LYS A 37 10.98 13.06 -12.47
CA LYS A 37 12.41 13.36 -12.34
C LYS A 37 12.62 14.17 -11.05
N PRO A 38 13.39 13.67 -10.07
CA PRO A 38 13.52 14.35 -8.79
C PRO A 38 14.36 15.62 -8.92
N GLU A 39 13.83 16.76 -8.49
CA GLU A 39 14.54 18.06 -8.47
C GLU A 39 15.27 18.32 -7.14
N SER A 40 14.97 17.54 -6.08
CA SER A 40 15.62 17.65 -4.77
C SER A 40 16.01 16.28 -4.20
N GLY A 41 16.95 16.26 -3.26
CA GLY A 41 17.40 15.02 -2.62
C GLY A 41 16.32 14.29 -1.82
N GLN A 42 15.42 15.03 -1.16
CA GLN A 42 14.25 14.45 -0.47
C GLN A 42 13.29 13.76 -1.46
N GLU A 43 13.07 14.36 -2.62
CA GLU A 43 12.25 13.78 -3.69
C GLU A 43 12.90 12.51 -4.27
N ALA A 44 14.23 12.49 -4.41
CA ALA A 44 14.98 11.33 -4.87
C ALA A 44 14.89 10.14 -3.88
N VAL A 45 15.04 10.40 -2.57
CA VAL A 45 14.87 9.37 -1.52
C VAL A 45 13.43 8.86 -1.48
N ARG A 46 12.44 9.75 -1.59
CA ARG A 46 11.02 9.36 -1.63
C ARG A 46 10.72 8.47 -2.83
N ASN A 47 11.26 8.82 -4.00
CA ASN A 47 11.04 8.05 -5.21
C ASN A 47 11.68 6.64 -5.13
N LEU A 48 12.88 6.54 -4.55
CA LEU A 48 13.52 5.27 -4.22
C LEU A 48 12.66 4.40 -3.31
N LEU A 49 12.10 4.99 -2.25
CA LEU A 49 11.20 4.27 -1.34
C LEU A 49 9.98 3.74 -2.08
N TYR A 50 9.35 4.55 -2.94
CA TYR A 50 8.20 4.14 -3.73
C TYR A 50 8.46 2.96 -4.66
N LYS A 51 9.67 2.84 -5.23
CA LYS A 51 10.06 1.68 -6.05
C LYS A 51 10.13 0.36 -5.27
N MET A 52 10.44 0.42 -3.97
CA MET A 52 10.49 -0.78 -3.13
C MET A 52 9.10 -1.24 -2.66
N PHE A 53 8.09 -0.36 -2.69
CA PHE A 53 6.74 -0.72 -2.28
C PHE A 53 6.06 -1.61 -3.35
N PRO A 54 5.35 -2.67 -2.95
CA PRO A 54 4.59 -3.53 -3.86
C PRO A 54 3.28 -2.84 -4.32
N LEU A 55 3.39 -1.75 -5.09
CA LEU A 55 2.24 -0.93 -5.53
C LEU A 55 1.23 -1.75 -6.32
N THR A 56 1.69 -2.65 -7.20
CA THR A 56 0.81 -3.51 -8.01
C THR A 56 -0.07 -4.39 -7.12
N ALA A 57 0.48 -4.94 -6.04
CA ALA A 57 -0.28 -5.78 -5.13
C ALA A 57 -1.34 -4.97 -4.36
N GLY A 58 -0.98 -3.75 -3.93
CA GLY A 58 -1.94 -2.82 -3.31
C GLY A 58 -3.06 -2.37 -4.25
N ILE A 59 -2.76 -2.11 -5.53
CA ILE A 59 -3.78 -1.79 -6.55
C ILE A 59 -4.75 -2.96 -6.72
N VAL A 60 -4.24 -4.18 -6.84
CA VAL A 60 -5.08 -5.38 -6.98
C VAL A 60 -5.94 -5.61 -5.75
N ASN A 61 -5.39 -5.43 -4.54
CA ASN A 61 -6.13 -5.58 -3.29
C ASN A 61 -7.25 -4.54 -3.14
N GLY A 62 -6.94 -3.27 -3.44
CA GLY A 62 -7.92 -2.19 -3.43
C GLY A 62 -9.05 -2.43 -4.44
N ALA A 63 -8.71 -2.84 -5.67
CA ALA A 63 -9.70 -3.18 -6.68
C ALA A 63 -10.58 -4.38 -6.29
N ALA A 64 -9.98 -5.43 -5.71
CA ALA A 64 -10.71 -6.58 -5.20
C ALA A 64 -11.67 -6.19 -4.07
N THR A 65 -11.24 -5.32 -3.16
CA THR A 65 -12.07 -4.78 -2.07
C THR A 65 -13.32 -4.08 -2.61
N LEU A 66 -13.18 -3.24 -3.64
CA LEU A 66 -14.31 -2.56 -4.30
C LEU A 66 -15.27 -3.55 -4.96
N ALA A 67 -14.74 -4.54 -5.68
CA ALA A 67 -15.55 -5.56 -6.34
C ALA A 67 -16.32 -6.42 -5.32
N ILE A 68 -15.68 -6.80 -4.21
CA ILE A 68 -16.30 -7.58 -3.13
C ILE A 68 -17.35 -6.75 -2.40
N PHE A 69 -17.12 -5.45 -2.19
CA PHE A 69 -18.14 -4.56 -1.66
C PHE A 69 -19.39 -4.54 -2.56
N ALA A 70 -19.21 -4.33 -3.87
CA ALA A 70 -20.32 -4.34 -4.82
C ALA A 70 -21.08 -5.68 -4.80
N PHE A 71 -20.36 -6.80 -4.77
CA PHE A 71 -20.96 -8.13 -4.67
C PHE A 71 -21.72 -8.34 -3.35
N THR A 72 -21.16 -7.90 -2.23
CA THR A 72 -21.77 -8.02 -0.91
C THR A 72 -23.00 -7.12 -0.80
N LEU A 73 -22.97 -5.94 -1.40
CA LEU A 73 -24.11 -5.03 -1.46
C LEU A 73 -25.27 -5.62 -2.27
N LEU A 74 -24.98 -6.20 -3.45
CA LEU A 74 -25.97 -6.95 -4.23
C LEU A 74 -26.54 -8.13 -3.43
N GLY A 75 -25.69 -8.85 -2.71
CA GLY A 75 -26.13 -9.95 -1.85
C GLY A 75 -27.03 -9.50 -0.70
N LEU A 76 -26.77 -8.32 -0.12
CA LEU A 76 -27.55 -7.73 0.97
C LEU A 76 -28.93 -7.22 0.49
N LEU A 77 -29.01 -6.76 -0.76
CA LEU A 77 -30.28 -6.35 -1.40
C LEU A 77 -31.07 -7.56 -1.91
N SER A 78 -30.41 -8.68 -2.18
CA SER A 78 -31.07 -9.90 -2.66
C SER A 78 -31.76 -10.67 -1.53
N PRO A 79 -32.91 -11.34 -1.79
CA PRO A 79 -33.53 -12.25 -0.83
C PRO A 79 -32.78 -13.59 -0.69
N MET A 80 -31.73 -13.83 -1.50
CA MET A 80 -31.04 -15.11 -1.58
C MET A 80 -29.90 -15.19 -0.56
N ARG A 81 -30.10 -15.99 0.49
CA ARG A 81 -29.09 -16.24 1.55
C ARG A 81 -27.74 -16.76 1.03
N SER A 82 -27.72 -17.41 -0.13
CA SER A 82 -26.49 -17.94 -0.75
C SER A 82 -25.52 -16.83 -1.15
N TRP A 83 -26.01 -15.70 -1.65
CA TRP A 83 -25.16 -14.56 -2.03
C TRP A 83 -24.47 -13.95 -0.81
N LEU A 84 -25.18 -13.85 0.31
CA LEU A 84 -24.61 -13.31 1.55
C LEU A 84 -23.50 -14.23 2.12
N LYS A 85 -23.67 -15.55 2.01
CA LYS A 85 -22.62 -16.52 2.39
C LYS A 85 -21.41 -16.40 1.48
N ALA A 86 -21.61 -16.35 0.17
CA ALA A 86 -20.53 -16.18 -0.81
C ALA A 86 -19.77 -14.86 -0.59
N GLY A 87 -20.48 -13.76 -0.34
CA GLY A 87 -19.88 -12.48 0.02
C GLY A 87 -19.04 -12.56 1.29
N GLY A 88 -19.53 -13.26 2.33
CA GLY A 88 -18.75 -13.51 3.55
C GLY A 88 -17.46 -14.29 3.31
N TYR A 89 -17.45 -15.31 2.45
CA TYR A 89 -16.22 -16.03 2.08
C TYR A 89 -15.25 -15.16 1.28
N LEU A 90 -15.76 -14.34 0.35
CA LEU A 90 -14.96 -13.41 -0.42
C LEU A 90 -14.28 -12.35 0.46
N ILE A 91 -15.02 -11.77 1.43
CA ILE A 91 -14.47 -10.82 2.39
C ILE A 91 -13.35 -11.46 3.23
N ASN A 92 -13.53 -12.71 3.69
CA ASN A 92 -12.48 -13.42 4.43
C ASN A 92 -11.22 -13.65 3.58
N LEU A 93 -11.38 -14.05 2.32
CA LEU A 93 -10.25 -14.22 1.40
C LEU A 93 -9.52 -12.89 1.15
N CYS A 94 -10.26 -11.81 0.95
CA CYS A 94 -9.72 -10.46 0.82
C CYS A 94 -8.94 -10.05 2.08
N GLY A 95 -9.52 -10.26 3.26
CA GLY A 95 -8.88 -9.95 4.53
C GLY A 95 -7.59 -10.74 4.74
N LEU A 96 -7.57 -12.01 4.36
CA LEU A 96 -6.34 -12.83 4.40
C LEU A 96 -5.27 -12.27 3.46
N PHE A 97 -5.64 -11.88 2.24
CA PHE A 97 -4.71 -11.29 1.28
C PHE A 97 -4.16 -9.95 1.79
N THR A 98 -5.01 -9.05 2.29
CA THR A 98 -4.60 -7.79 2.94
C THR A 98 -3.65 -8.05 4.11
N LEU A 99 -3.91 -9.07 4.93
CA LEU A 99 -3.03 -9.45 6.03
C LEU A 99 -1.65 -9.88 5.53
N CYS A 100 -1.58 -10.71 4.48
CA CYS A 100 -0.32 -11.11 3.86
C CYS A 100 0.48 -9.89 3.34
N LEU A 101 -0.20 -8.94 2.68
CA LEU A 101 0.44 -7.70 2.24
C LEU A 101 0.93 -6.85 3.42
N GLY A 102 0.15 -6.76 4.49
CA GLY A 102 0.55 -6.06 5.71
C GLY A 102 1.81 -6.65 6.35
N VAL A 103 1.87 -7.98 6.47
CA VAL A 103 3.06 -8.67 6.99
C VAL A 103 4.28 -8.48 6.07
N TYR A 104 4.07 -8.54 4.75
CA TYR A 104 5.14 -8.28 3.78
C TYR A 104 5.71 -6.87 3.92
N LEU A 105 4.85 -5.85 3.96
CA LEU A 105 5.25 -4.45 4.16
C LEU A 105 5.94 -4.24 5.51
N TRP A 106 5.48 -4.92 6.55
CA TRP A 106 6.10 -4.87 7.88
C TRP A 106 7.53 -5.38 7.85
N ILE A 107 7.76 -6.56 7.25
CA ILE A 107 9.11 -7.15 7.12
C ILE A 107 10.01 -6.23 6.28
N MET A 108 9.50 -5.70 5.17
CA MET A 108 10.23 -4.73 4.33
C MET A 108 10.65 -3.49 5.14
N THR A 109 9.77 -2.98 6.01
CA THR A 109 10.07 -1.83 6.86
C THR A 109 11.18 -2.15 7.86
N LEU A 110 11.16 -3.34 8.47
CA LEU A 110 12.23 -3.78 9.38
C LEU A 110 13.57 -3.98 8.66
N ARG A 111 13.55 -4.33 7.38
CA ARG A 111 14.73 -4.59 6.53
C ARG A 111 15.03 -3.46 5.57
N LEU A 112 14.51 -2.25 5.84
CA LEU A 112 14.62 -1.12 4.92
C LEU A 112 16.07 -0.78 4.59
N LYS A 113 16.97 -0.83 5.60
CA LYS A 113 18.40 -0.60 5.42
C LYS A 113 19.06 -1.59 4.46
N ASP A 114 18.67 -2.87 4.54
CA ASP A 114 19.23 -3.95 3.72
C ASP A 114 18.72 -3.85 2.26
N GLY A 115 17.45 -3.46 2.06
CA GLY A 115 16.85 -3.30 0.74
C GLY A 115 17.18 -1.98 0.03
N PHE A 116 17.50 -0.92 0.80
CA PHE A 116 17.80 0.39 0.25
C PHE A 116 19.13 0.43 -0.50
N PHE A 117 20.17 -0.21 0.05
CA PHE A 117 21.53 -0.17 -0.53
C PHE A 117 21.64 -0.75 -1.95
N PRO A 118 21.11 -1.95 -2.28
CA PRO A 118 21.16 -2.45 -3.65
C PRO A 118 20.34 -1.58 -4.61
N THR A 119 19.14 -1.14 -4.20
CA THR A 119 18.29 -0.27 -5.01
C THR A 119 18.92 1.11 -5.26
N TYR A 120 19.72 1.62 -4.31
CA TYR A 120 20.48 2.85 -4.46
C TYR A 120 21.60 2.73 -5.48
N LEU A 121 22.30 1.59 -5.54
CA LEU A 121 23.38 1.35 -6.50
C LEU A 121 22.87 1.24 -7.95
N GLU A 122 21.63 0.82 -8.16
CA GLU A 122 20.99 0.75 -9.48
C GLU A 122 20.53 2.11 -10.02
N LEU A 123 20.58 3.17 -9.21
CA LEU A 123 20.15 4.50 -9.62
C LEU A 123 21.19 5.21 -10.48
N ASP A 124 20.74 6.14 -11.33
CA ASP A 124 21.63 6.97 -12.13
C ASP A 124 22.54 7.84 -11.21
N PRO A 125 23.83 8.03 -11.56
CA PRO A 125 24.78 8.79 -10.73
C PRO A 125 24.29 10.19 -10.35
N SER A 126 23.53 10.85 -11.24
CA SER A 126 22.97 12.19 -10.99
C SER A 126 21.91 12.20 -9.88
N VAL A 127 21.14 11.12 -9.74
CA VAL A 127 20.13 10.97 -8.68
C VAL A 127 20.78 10.49 -7.38
N GLN A 128 21.84 9.67 -7.47
CA GLN A 128 22.63 9.23 -6.32
C GLN A 128 23.27 10.42 -5.58
N SER A 129 23.78 11.43 -6.30
CA SER A 129 24.35 12.63 -5.68
C SER A 129 23.31 13.49 -4.96
N LEU A 130 22.07 13.53 -5.45
CA LEU A 130 20.96 14.25 -4.79
C LEU A 130 20.57 13.57 -3.47
N VAL A 131 20.49 12.23 -3.47
CA VAL A 131 20.27 11.44 -2.25
C VAL A 131 21.39 11.69 -1.23
N GLN A 132 22.66 11.68 -1.67
CA GLN A 132 23.80 11.96 -0.79
C GLN A 132 23.79 13.36 -0.21
N GLN A 133 23.38 14.38 -0.98
CA GLN A 133 23.21 15.75 -0.46
C GLN A 133 22.13 15.83 0.62
N SER A 134 20.99 15.16 0.44
CA SER A 134 19.92 15.17 1.44
C SER A 134 20.30 14.46 2.74
N VAL A 135 21.03 13.35 2.67
CA VAL A 135 21.41 12.58 3.85
C VAL A 135 22.64 13.15 4.55
N SER A 136 23.58 13.76 3.80
CA SER A 136 24.81 14.36 4.38
C SER A 136 24.58 15.67 5.11
N THR A 137 23.43 16.35 4.93
CA THR A 137 23.20 17.66 5.55
C THR A 137 22.62 17.54 6.98
N ASP A 138 22.14 16.36 7.40
CA ASP A 138 21.51 16.15 8.72
C ASP A 138 22.21 15.10 9.62
N VAL A 139 23.35 14.53 9.18
CA VAL A 139 24.12 13.56 9.98
C VAL A 139 25.63 13.85 9.81
N PRO A 140 26.43 13.94 10.89
CA PRO A 140 27.88 14.03 10.78
C PRO A 140 28.44 12.87 9.94
N PRO A 141 29.61 13.05 9.31
CA PRO A 141 29.99 12.37 8.07
C PRO A 141 29.91 10.85 8.18
N LEU A 142 29.57 10.24 7.04
CA LEU A 142 29.55 8.82 6.67
C LEU A 142 30.69 7.90 7.20
N CYS A 143 31.66 8.42 7.97
CA CYS A 143 32.64 7.65 8.74
C CYS A 143 32.05 6.63 9.71
N PHE A 144 30.79 6.78 10.17
CA PHE A 144 30.20 5.85 11.13
C PHE A 144 29.52 4.61 10.51
N LEU A 145 29.27 4.60 9.19
CA LEU A 145 28.70 3.45 8.49
C LEU A 145 29.75 2.62 7.73
N LEU A 146 30.98 3.12 7.63
CA LEU A 146 32.14 2.42 7.10
C LEU A 146 33.16 2.21 8.24
N GLY A 147 32.74 1.54 9.32
CA GLY A 147 33.69 0.92 10.24
C GLY A 147 34.34 -0.31 9.59
N PRO A 148 35.57 -0.68 9.98
CA PRO A 148 36.45 -1.61 9.26
C PRO A 148 35.83 -2.99 8.96
#